data_AF-A0A923V637-F1
#
_entry.id   AF-A0A923V637-F1
#
_cell.length_a   1.000
_cell.length_b   1.000
_cell.length_c   1.000
_cell.angle_alpha   90.00
_cell.angle_beta   90.00
_cell.angle_gamma   90.00
#
_symmetry.space_group_name_H-M   'P 1'
#
loop_
_entity.id
_entity.type
_entity.pdbx_description
1 polymer ?
#
loop_
_entity_poly.entity_id
_entity_poly.type
_entity_poly.pdbx_seq_one_letter_code
_entity_poly.pdbx_strand_id
1 'polypeptide(L)'
;MKNIVILILCISSHCLAQLPESFLCRKEAINFINGKSTVKNLNWVKQRNDHNSFQVFRAQIHFNEWIELKTDLKFAPAISFFNEKKYTDYKLNSNCELLTSTSGVLDIFQNELVDTSKDFTSKDLQKLVGSGKSGIIYLYSPKMTYSMTEFSRIKKGLMKSGYALTALMDPYVDPQVTATFAKSLDLQFKGRRMASLDLYMMNGLDHYPTLFFYSNNKLYPHKLSGIHDEKNIKNLLAQWKAELK
;
A
#
# COMPACT_ATOMS: atom_id res chain seq x y z
N MET A 1 -8.09 -28.02 -28.48
CA MET A 1 -7.09 -27.31 -27.65
C MET A 1 -7.66 -27.20 -26.24
N LYS A 2 -7.06 -27.89 -25.27
CA LYS A 2 -7.51 -27.85 -23.87
C LYS A 2 -6.98 -26.56 -23.23
N ASN A 3 -7.88 -25.66 -22.86
CA ASN A 3 -7.53 -24.49 -22.05
C ASN A 3 -7.06 -24.99 -20.68
N ILE A 4 -5.75 -24.94 -20.45
CA ILE A 4 -5.18 -25.13 -19.12
C ILE A 4 -5.46 -23.84 -18.36
N VAL A 5 -6.51 -23.85 -17.54
CA VAL A 5 -6.72 -22.84 -16.51
C VAL A 5 -5.64 -23.07 -15.46
N ILE A 6 -4.58 -22.29 -15.50
CA ILE A 6 -3.58 -22.25 -14.43
C ILE A 6 -4.27 -21.59 -13.24
N LEU A 7 -4.85 -22.41 -12.37
CA LEU A 7 -5.36 -21.98 -11.08
C LEU A 7 -4.15 -21.72 -10.17
N ILE A 8 -3.67 -20.48 -10.14
CA ILE A 8 -2.67 -20.06 -9.16
C ILE A 8 -3.39 -20.03 -7.80
N LEU A 9 -3.07 -21.01 -6.95
CA LEU A 9 -3.55 -21.10 -5.57
C LEU A 9 -3.02 -19.89 -4.77
N CYS A 10 -3.84 -18.85 -4.68
CA CYS A 10 -3.63 -17.69 -3.81
C CYS A 10 -3.92 -18.08 -2.36
N ILE A 11 -2.88 -18.43 -1.59
CA ILE A 11 -3.02 -18.82 -0.17
C ILE A 11 -3.09 -17.59 0.75
N SER A 12 -2.78 -16.39 0.25
CA SER A 12 -2.95 -15.13 0.98
C SER A 12 -3.75 -14.14 0.15
N SER A 13 -4.43 -13.21 0.82
CA SER A 13 -5.61 -12.46 0.36
C SER A 13 -5.47 -11.56 -0.88
N HIS A 14 -4.32 -11.50 -1.56
CA HIS A 14 -4.11 -10.55 -2.66
C HIS A 14 -3.11 -11.10 -3.69
N CYS A 15 -3.62 -11.50 -4.87
CA CYS A 15 -2.81 -11.91 -6.00
C CYS A 15 -2.67 -10.77 -7.01
N LEU A 16 -1.58 -10.79 -7.79
CA LEU A 16 -1.52 -10.08 -9.08
C LEU A 16 -2.81 -10.40 -9.83
N ALA A 17 -3.64 -9.39 -10.01
CA ALA A 17 -4.99 -9.55 -10.51
C ALA A 17 -5.01 -9.17 -11.98
N GLN A 18 -5.51 -10.07 -12.83
CA GLN A 18 -5.99 -9.62 -14.12
C GLN A 18 -7.22 -8.75 -13.88
N LEU A 19 -7.29 -7.61 -14.56
CA LEU A 19 -8.51 -6.80 -14.54
C LEU A 19 -9.69 -7.64 -15.05
N PRO A 20 -10.86 -7.56 -14.41
CA PRO A 20 -12.00 -8.38 -14.77
C PRO A 20 -12.36 -8.17 -16.25
N GLU A 21 -12.79 -9.24 -16.92
CA GLU A 21 -13.18 -9.16 -18.33
C GLU A 21 -14.53 -8.47 -18.53
N SER A 22 -15.37 -8.41 -17.49
CA SER A 22 -16.80 -8.15 -17.59
C SER A 22 -17.30 -6.84 -16.95
N PHE A 23 -16.49 -5.78 -16.90
CA PHE A 23 -16.98 -4.46 -16.46
C PHE A 23 -17.34 -3.54 -17.63
N LEU A 24 -18.32 -2.65 -17.41
CA LEU A 24 -18.79 -1.70 -18.41
C LEU A 24 -17.63 -0.82 -18.90
N CYS A 25 -17.57 -0.49 -20.19
CA CYS A 25 -16.53 0.37 -20.79
C CYS A 25 -15.09 -0.10 -20.59
N ARG A 26 -14.87 -1.42 -20.44
CA ARG A 26 -13.54 -1.99 -20.22
C ARG A 26 -12.52 -1.60 -21.28
N LYS A 27 -12.91 -1.67 -22.56
CA LYS A 27 -12.01 -1.36 -23.68
C LYS A 27 -11.56 0.09 -23.63
N GLU A 28 -12.49 1.00 -23.42
CA GLU A 28 -12.27 2.45 -23.36
C GLU A 28 -11.44 2.81 -22.14
N ALA A 29 -11.74 2.22 -20.98
CA ALA A 29 -10.95 2.40 -19.77
C ALA A 29 -9.49 1.92 -19.96
N ILE A 30 -9.28 0.72 -20.49
CA ILE A 30 -7.94 0.19 -20.74
C ILE A 30 -7.19 1.04 -21.77
N ASN A 31 -7.84 1.45 -22.85
CA ASN A 31 -7.24 2.32 -23.86
C ASN A 31 -6.85 3.68 -23.26
N PHE A 32 -7.71 4.27 -22.43
CA PHE A 32 -7.44 5.52 -21.74
C PHE A 32 -6.22 5.39 -20.81
N ILE A 33 -6.19 4.32 -20.00
CA ILE A 33 -5.06 4.02 -19.10
C ILE A 33 -3.77 3.86 -19.89
N ASN A 34 -3.79 3.07 -20.97
CA ASN A 34 -2.61 2.84 -21.81
C ASN A 34 -2.16 4.10 -22.55
N GLY A 35 -3.09 5.00 -22.91
CA GLY A 35 -2.76 6.29 -23.53
C GLY A 35 -2.17 7.31 -22.54
N LYS A 36 -2.40 7.13 -21.23
CA LYS A 36 -1.90 8.02 -20.17
C LYS A 36 -0.66 7.48 -19.46
N SER A 37 -0.53 6.17 -19.33
CA SER A 37 0.60 5.51 -18.66
C SER A 37 1.80 5.38 -19.60
N THR A 38 2.99 5.67 -19.09
CA THR A 38 4.26 5.37 -19.78
C THR A 38 4.67 3.90 -19.64
N VAL A 39 4.08 3.18 -18.68
CA VAL A 39 4.38 1.77 -18.39
C VAL A 39 3.33 0.87 -19.04
N LYS A 40 3.82 -0.07 -19.86
CA LYS A 40 3.03 -1.17 -20.42
C LYS A 40 3.00 -2.32 -19.41
N ASN A 41 1.88 -3.04 -19.36
CA ASN A 41 1.67 -4.22 -18.48
C ASN A 41 1.79 -3.89 -16.99
N LEU A 42 0.91 -3.02 -16.51
CA LEU A 42 0.81 -2.69 -15.09
C LEU A 42 0.49 -3.93 -14.24
N ASN A 43 1.19 -4.05 -13.10
CA ASN A 43 0.96 -5.07 -12.09
C ASN A 43 -0.21 -4.66 -11.19
N TRP A 44 -1.42 -5.06 -11.56
CA TRP A 44 -2.62 -4.73 -10.81
C TRP A 44 -2.75 -5.59 -9.56
N VAL A 45 -3.13 -4.95 -8.46
CA VAL A 45 -3.49 -5.57 -7.20
C VAL A 45 -4.93 -5.22 -6.90
N LYS A 46 -5.80 -6.24 -6.82
CA LYS A 46 -7.17 -6.07 -6.34
C LYS A 46 -7.12 -5.71 -4.86
N GLN A 47 -7.78 -4.63 -4.46
CA GLN A 47 -7.91 -4.26 -3.05
C GLN A 47 -9.11 -4.97 -2.44
N ARG A 48 -8.99 -5.40 -1.17
CA ARG A 48 -10.12 -5.90 -0.40
C ARG A 48 -11.12 -4.77 -0.18
N ASN A 49 -12.38 -5.01 -0.49
CA ASN A 49 -13.48 -4.06 -0.29
C ASN A 49 -14.71 -4.86 0.13
N ASP A 50 -14.86 -5.07 1.44
CA ASP A 50 -15.84 -6.03 1.98
C ASP A 50 -17.28 -5.47 2.02
N HIS A 51 -17.47 -4.19 1.65
CA HIS A 51 -18.71 -3.45 1.92
C HIS A 51 -19.38 -2.81 0.70
N ASN A 52 -18.85 -3.00 -0.51
CA ASN A 52 -19.29 -2.24 -1.68
C ASN A 52 -19.58 -3.11 -2.90
N SER A 53 -20.49 -2.63 -3.76
CA SER A 53 -20.80 -3.25 -5.06
C SER A 53 -19.64 -3.15 -6.06
N PHE A 54 -18.67 -2.28 -5.81
CA PHE A 54 -17.54 -2.01 -6.69
C PHE A 54 -16.25 -2.72 -6.25
N GLN A 55 -15.49 -3.17 -7.23
CA GLN A 55 -14.15 -3.70 -7.06
C GLN A 55 -13.13 -2.59 -7.27
N VAL A 56 -12.08 -2.57 -6.45
CA VAL A 56 -10.99 -1.58 -6.57
C VAL A 56 -9.72 -2.30 -6.96
N PHE A 57 -9.03 -1.81 -7.98
CA PHE A 57 -7.74 -2.30 -8.43
C PHE A 57 -6.75 -1.15 -8.40
N ARG A 58 -5.53 -1.41 -7.94
CA ARG A 58 -4.45 -0.43 -7.94
C ARG A 58 -3.22 -0.98 -8.63
N ALA A 59 -2.49 -0.13 -9.32
CA ALA A 59 -1.19 -0.46 -9.85
C ALA A 59 -0.24 0.71 -9.63
N GLN A 60 1.00 0.38 -9.29
CA GLN A 60 2.09 1.34 -9.28
C GLN A 60 2.57 1.54 -10.71
N ILE A 61 2.66 2.80 -11.14
CA ILE A 61 3.26 3.17 -12.44
C ILE A 61 4.77 3.35 -12.21
N HIS A 62 5.11 4.25 -11.29
CA HIS A 62 6.46 4.50 -10.78
C HIS A 62 6.38 4.67 -9.26
N PHE A 63 7.54 4.73 -8.61
CA PHE A 63 7.59 5.14 -7.21
C PHE A 63 6.90 6.50 -7.04
N ASN A 64 5.99 6.65 -6.07
CA ASN A 64 5.14 7.84 -5.90
C ASN A 64 4.15 8.15 -7.02
N GLU A 65 3.89 7.22 -7.94
CA GLU A 65 2.90 7.41 -9.00
C GLU A 65 2.02 6.17 -9.14
N TRP A 66 0.73 6.34 -8.91
CA TRP A 66 -0.22 5.23 -8.85
C TRP A 66 -1.42 5.47 -9.74
N ILE A 67 -2.04 4.36 -10.14
CA ILE A 67 -3.36 4.36 -10.73
C ILE A 67 -4.30 3.49 -9.90
N GLU A 68 -5.54 3.95 -9.76
CA GLU A 68 -6.66 3.19 -9.23
C GLU A 68 -7.75 3.07 -10.29
N LEU A 69 -8.32 1.88 -10.40
CA LEU A 69 -9.47 1.58 -11.22
C LEU A 69 -10.56 1.04 -10.30
N LYS A 70 -11.68 1.75 -10.21
CA LYS A 70 -12.90 1.27 -9.56
C LYS A 70 -13.85 0.76 -10.62
N THR A 71 -14.25 -0.50 -10.52
CA THR A 71 -15.16 -1.14 -11.47
C THR A 71 -16.42 -1.62 -10.78
N ASP A 72 -17.54 -1.56 -11.49
CA ASP A 72 -18.82 -2.15 -11.10
C ASP A 72 -19.39 -2.86 -12.35
N LEU A 73 -20.30 -3.81 -12.15
CA LEU A 73 -20.95 -4.51 -13.27
C LEU A 73 -22.02 -3.63 -13.95
N LYS A 74 -22.60 -2.68 -13.22
CA LYS A 74 -23.72 -1.84 -13.65
C LYS A 74 -23.31 -0.42 -14.00
N PHE A 75 -22.24 0.08 -13.41
CA PHE A 75 -21.79 1.46 -13.58
C PHE A 75 -20.47 1.54 -14.34
N ALA A 76 -20.32 2.64 -15.08
CA ALA A 76 -19.08 2.94 -15.77
C ALA A 76 -17.94 3.11 -14.75
N PRO A 77 -16.72 2.69 -15.10
CA PRO A 77 -15.62 2.65 -14.15
C PRO A 77 -15.09 4.07 -13.88
N ALA A 78 -14.51 4.23 -12.71
CA ALA A 78 -13.76 5.43 -12.35
C ALA A 78 -12.27 5.13 -12.36
N ILE A 79 -11.49 6.03 -12.95
CA ILE A 79 -10.04 5.89 -13.11
C ILE A 79 -9.39 7.08 -12.41
N SER A 80 -8.49 6.81 -11.48
CA SER A 80 -7.83 7.85 -10.68
C SER A 80 -6.32 7.72 -10.79
N PHE A 81 -5.63 8.81 -11.10
CA PHE A 81 -4.17 8.89 -11.11
C PHE A 81 -3.69 9.68 -9.90
N PHE A 82 -2.69 9.17 -9.19
CA PHE A 82 -2.19 9.75 -7.94
C PHE A 82 -0.70 10.04 -8.04
N ASN A 83 -0.32 11.20 -7.51
CA ASN A 83 1.05 11.50 -7.11
C ASN A 83 1.04 12.23 -5.75
N GLU A 84 2.20 12.55 -5.21
CA GLU A 84 2.32 13.17 -3.88
C GLU A 84 1.61 14.52 -3.75
N LYS A 85 1.40 15.22 -4.87
CA LYS A 85 0.83 16.57 -4.88
C LYS A 85 -0.67 16.57 -5.06
N LYS A 86 -1.19 15.63 -5.85
CA LYS A 86 -2.60 15.58 -6.23
C LYS A 86 -3.02 14.22 -6.75
N TYR A 87 -4.33 14.04 -6.79
CA TYR A 87 -4.96 13.02 -7.62
C TYR A 87 -5.78 13.68 -8.73
N THR A 88 -6.01 12.95 -9.82
CA THR A 88 -6.94 13.31 -10.88
C THR A 88 -7.84 12.13 -11.18
N ASP A 89 -9.14 12.32 -10.98
CA ASP A 89 -10.19 11.35 -11.28
C ASP A 89 -10.74 11.58 -12.67
N TYR A 90 -11.04 10.50 -13.37
CA TYR A 90 -11.66 10.46 -14.67
C TYR A 90 -12.88 9.54 -14.60
N LYS A 91 -14.03 10.06 -15.01
CA LYS A 91 -15.29 9.29 -15.04
C LYS A 91 -15.75 9.09 -16.48
N LEU A 92 -16.07 7.84 -16.80
CA LEU A 92 -16.75 7.49 -18.05
C LEU A 92 -18.28 7.53 -17.81
N ASN A 93 -19.05 7.89 -18.84
CA ASN A 93 -20.51 7.70 -18.82
C ASN A 93 -20.89 6.27 -19.22
N SER A 94 -22.19 5.97 -19.22
CA SER A 94 -22.74 4.68 -19.69
C SER A 94 -22.46 4.39 -21.17
N ASN A 95 -22.17 5.42 -21.97
CA ASN A 95 -21.80 5.31 -23.38
C ASN A 95 -20.28 5.19 -23.58
N CYS A 96 -19.51 5.05 -22.47
CA CYS A 96 -18.06 4.90 -22.47
C CYS A 96 -17.28 6.12 -22.98
N GLU A 97 -17.88 7.29 -22.87
CA GLU A 97 -17.25 8.57 -23.18
C GLU A 97 -16.73 9.23 -21.90
N LEU A 98 -15.58 9.90 -22.01
CA LEU A 98 -14.99 10.62 -20.88
C LEU A 98 -15.80 11.88 -20.60
N LEU A 99 -16.42 11.96 -19.42
CA LEU A 99 -17.26 13.09 -19.03
C LEU A 99 -16.45 14.25 -18.48
N THR A 100 -15.73 13.99 -17.39
CA THR A 100 -15.12 15.03 -16.58
C THR A 100 -13.85 14.52 -15.92
N SER A 101 -12.96 15.48 -15.62
CA SER A 101 -11.83 15.25 -14.72
C SER A 101 -11.91 16.17 -13.53
N THR A 102 -11.82 15.62 -12.32
CA THR A 102 -11.69 16.38 -11.08
C THR A 102 -10.31 16.16 -10.51
N SER A 103 -9.69 17.19 -9.92
CA SER A 103 -8.41 17.06 -9.23
C SER A 103 -8.54 17.52 -7.79
N GLY A 104 -7.80 16.87 -6.90
CA GLY A 104 -7.77 17.19 -5.48
C GLY A 104 -6.44 16.81 -4.85
N VAL A 105 -6.33 17.02 -3.54
CA VAL A 105 -5.17 16.61 -2.72
C VAL A 105 -5.64 15.48 -1.82
N LEU A 106 -4.83 14.44 -1.65
CA LEU A 106 -5.15 13.37 -0.71
C LEU A 106 -5.12 13.90 0.72
N ASP A 107 -6.03 13.43 1.56
CA ASP A 107 -6.14 13.88 2.95
C ASP A 107 -4.84 13.75 3.73
N ILE A 108 -4.10 12.66 3.52
CA ILE A 108 -2.80 12.43 4.16
C ILE A 108 -1.71 13.43 3.75
N PHE A 109 -1.89 14.17 2.65
CA PHE A 109 -0.94 15.15 2.11
C PHE A 109 -1.46 16.58 2.19
N GLN A 110 -2.55 16.84 2.92
CA GLN A 110 -2.96 18.20 3.22
C GLN A 110 -1.84 18.88 4.04
N ASN A 111 -1.44 20.09 3.63
CA ASN A 111 -0.23 20.77 4.12
C ASN A 111 -0.14 20.91 5.65
N GLU A 112 -1.28 20.93 6.34
CA GLU A 112 -1.33 21.03 7.80
C GLU A 112 -0.91 19.74 8.52
N LEU A 113 -1.03 18.60 7.85
CA LEU A 113 -0.76 17.29 8.45
C LEU A 113 0.69 16.83 8.27
N VAL A 114 1.36 17.24 7.19
CA VAL A 114 2.70 16.76 6.83
C VAL A 114 3.77 17.81 7.13
N ASP A 115 4.63 17.52 8.11
CA ASP A 115 5.87 18.25 8.36
C ASP A 115 7.03 17.47 7.75
N THR A 116 7.48 17.86 6.56
CA THR A 116 8.55 17.15 5.83
C THR A 116 9.88 17.05 6.59
N SER A 117 10.09 17.88 7.61
CA SER A 117 11.28 17.81 8.46
C SER A 117 11.17 16.73 9.56
N LYS A 118 9.95 16.30 9.89
CA LYS A 118 9.68 15.35 10.98
C LYS A 118 9.03 14.05 10.51
N ASP A 119 8.20 14.08 9.47
CA ASP A 119 7.41 12.94 9.01
C ASP A 119 8.13 12.14 7.94
N PHE A 120 7.94 10.82 7.92
CA PHE A 120 8.54 9.92 6.95
C PHE A 120 7.83 10.05 5.60
N THR A 121 8.47 10.78 4.69
CA THR A 121 7.94 11.12 3.37
C THR A 121 8.13 9.98 2.36
N SER A 122 7.51 10.07 1.18
CA SER A 122 7.80 9.10 0.13
C SER A 122 9.24 9.20 -0.40
N LYS A 123 9.90 10.38 -0.31
CA LYS A 123 11.34 10.51 -0.55
C LYS A 123 12.17 9.69 0.44
N ASP A 124 11.78 9.66 1.72
CA ASP A 124 12.42 8.81 2.72
C ASP A 124 12.23 7.33 2.39
N LEU A 125 11.03 6.93 1.96
CA LEU A 125 10.75 5.56 1.52
C LEU A 125 11.63 5.16 0.34
N GLN A 126 11.72 6.01 -0.69
CA GLN A 126 12.53 5.75 -1.87
C GLN A 126 14.01 5.52 -1.49
N LYS A 127 14.55 6.36 -0.59
CA LYS A 127 15.91 6.21 -0.06
C LYS A 127 16.07 4.92 0.76
N LEU A 128 15.08 4.57 1.58
CA LEU A 128 15.09 3.36 2.40
C LEU A 128 15.12 2.11 1.51
N VAL A 129 14.21 2.03 0.55
CA VAL A 129 14.07 0.90 -0.39
C VAL A 129 15.30 0.81 -1.30
N GLY A 130 15.75 1.94 -1.86
CA GLY A 130 16.92 2.01 -2.74
C GLY A 130 18.28 1.85 -2.05
N SER A 131 18.31 1.59 -0.74
CA SER A 131 19.56 1.41 0.01
C SER A 131 20.26 0.06 -0.25
N GLY A 132 19.66 -0.84 -1.03
CA GLY A 132 20.12 -2.22 -1.23
C GLY A 132 19.91 -3.15 -0.03
N LYS A 133 19.46 -2.62 1.12
CA LYS A 133 19.18 -3.42 2.31
C LYS A 133 17.85 -4.15 2.18
N SER A 134 17.71 -5.25 2.91
CA SER A 134 16.41 -5.88 3.15
C SER A 134 15.87 -5.49 4.51
N GLY A 135 14.59 -5.18 4.59
CA GLY A 135 13.99 -4.77 5.85
C GLY A 135 12.48 -4.77 5.85
N ILE A 136 11.95 -4.42 7.01
CA ILE A 136 10.52 -4.33 7.27
C ILE A 136 10.19 -2.94 7.76
N ILE A 137 9.09 -2.41 7.25
CA ILE A 137 8.46 -1.20 7.75
C ILE A 137 7.30 -1.64 8.63
N TYR A 138 7.36 -1.26 9.91
CA TYR A 138 6.35 -1.54 10.92
C TYR A 138 5.50 -0.29 11.15
N LEU A 139 4.29 -0.29 10.61
CA LEU A 139 3.34 0.80 10.78
C LEU A 139 2.42 0.51 11.98
N TYR A 140 2.33 1.43 12.93
CA TYR A 140 1.57 1.26 14.17
C TYR A 140 0.78 2.51 14.55
N SER A 141 -0.20 2.34 15.45
CA SER A 141 -0.99 3.46 15.96
C SER A 141 -1.17 3.34 17.49
N PRO A 142 -0.89 4.39 18.29
CA PRO A 142 -1.26 4.40 19.71
C PRO A 142 -2.77 4.28 19.95
N LYS A 143 -3.61 4.58 18.95
CA LYS A 143 -5.06 4.34 19.01
C LYS A 143 -5.41 2.84 19.04
N MET A 144 -4.45 1.97 18.70
CA MET A 144 -4.55 0.52 18.77
C MET A 144 -3.43 -0.03 19.65
N THR A 145 -3.66 -0.11 20.96
CA THR A 145 -2.66 -0.51 21.97
C THR A 145 -1.88 -1.76 21.60
N TYR A 146 -2.55 -2.80 21.08
CA TYR A 146 -1.90 -4.04 20.67
C TYR A 146 -0.83 -3.82 19.58
N SER A 147 -1.01 -2.85 18.68
CA SER A 147 -0.01 -2.54 17.65
C SER A 147 1.29 -2.00 18.26
N MET A 148 1.26 -1.39 19.44
CA MET A 148 2.45 -0.90 20.12
C MET A 148 3.14 -1.97 20.96
N THR A 149 2.37 -2.76 21.71
CA THR A 149 2.92 -3.82 22.57
C THR A 149 3.64 -4.90 21.75
N GLU A 150 3.14 -5.18 20.54
CA GLU A 150 3.70 -6.21 19.66
C GLU A 150 5.04 -5.86 19.02
N PHE A 151 5.37 -4.58 18.95
CA PHE A 151 6.62 -4.14 18.33
C PHE A 151 7.86 -4.74 19.00
N SER A 152 7.88 -4.81 20.33
CA SER A 152 9.02 -5.39 21.06
C SER A 152 9.22 -6.87 20.72
N ARG A 153 8.13 -7.62 20.54
CA ARG A 153 8.19 -9.03 20.13
C ARG A 153 8.73 -9.16 18.71
N ILE A 154 8.17 -8.38 17.78
CA ILE A 154 8.57 -8.40 16.37
C ILE A 154 10.02 -7.93 16.20
N LYS A 155 10.43 -6.85 16.87
CA LYS A 155 11.81 -6.35 16.87
C LYS A 155 12.80 -7.42 17.30
N LYS A 156 12.54 -8.13 18.41
CA LYS A 156 13.40 -9.21 18.89
C LYS A 156 13.51 -10.36 17.88
N GLY A 157 12.42 -10.76 17.23
CA GLY A 157 12.41 -11.81 16.21
C GLY A 157 13.14 -11.41 14.91
N LEU A 158 12.93 -10.17 14.46
CA LEU A 158 13.49 -9.66 13.21
C LEU A 158 14.98 -9.33 13.31
N MET A 159 15.43 -8.77 14.45
CA MET A 159 16.86 -8.47 14.66
C MET A 159 17.74 -9.72 14.53
N LYS A 160 17.25 -10.89 14.96
CA LYS A 160 17.97 -12.17 14.79
C LYS A 160 18.10 -12.62 13.35
N SER A 161 17.26 -12.07 12.45
CA SER A 161 17.18 -12.49 11.04
C SER A 161 17.94 -11.56 10.09
N GLY A 162 18.62 -10.53 10.62
CA GLY A 162 19.43 -9.59 9.83
C GLY A 162 18.63 -8.57 9.00
N TYR A 163 17.30 -8.51 9.16
CA TYR A 163 16.46 -7.52 8.50
C TYR A 163 16.51 -6.19 9.25
N ALA A 164 16.62 -5.10 8.50
CA ALA A 164 16.40 -3.76 9.06
C ALA A 164 14.93 -3.60 9.49
N LEU A 165 14.68 -2.83 10.54
CA LEU A 165 13.33 -2.53 11.01
C LEU A 165 13.15 -1.01 11.08
N THR A 166 12.19 -0.50 10.32
CA THR A 166 11.80 0.91 10.31
C THR A 166 10.42 1.03 10.92
N ALA A 167 10.31 1.68 12.08
CA ALA A 167 9.04 1.92 12.75
C ALA A 167 8.42 3.25 12.29
N LEU A 168 7.17 3.22 11.84
CA LEU A 168 6.41 4.40 11.43
C LEU A 168 5.11 4.51 12.21
N MET A 169 4.74 5.73 12.58
CA MET A 169 3.50 6.04 13.30
C MET A 169 2.38 6.33 12.29
N ASP A 170 1.15 6.04 12.71
CA ASP A 170 -0.09 6.57 12.12
C ASP A 170 0.05 8.08 11.79
N PRO A 171 -0.32 8.54 10.58
CA PRO A 171 -0.25 9.95 10.22
C PRO A 171 -1.09 10.87 11.11
N TYR A 172 -2.17 10.35 11.70
CA TYR A 172 -3.19 11.13 12.39
C TYR A 172 -3.05 11.13 13.92
N VAL A 173 -1.88 10.77 14.44
CA VAL A 173 -1.60 10.80 15.88
C VAL A 173 -0.60 11.88 16.23
N ASP A 174 -0.79 12.48 17.40
CA ASP A 174 0.19 13.39 17.97
C ASP A 174 1.43 12.60 18.42
N PRO A 175 2.65 12.94 17.93
CA PRO A 175 3.89 12.33 18.39
C PRO A 175 4.09 12.41 19.92
N GLN A 176 3.63 13.46 20.59
CA GLN A 176 3.76 13.63 22.04
C GLN A 176 2.90 12.63 22.82
N VAL A 177 1.66 12.42 22.36
CA VAL A 177 0.76 11.40 22.91
C VAL A 177 1.38 10.01 22.72
N THR A 178 1.93 9.75 21.53
CA THR A 178 2.60 8.49 21.22
C THR A 178 3.82 8.26 22.11
N ALA A 179 4.65 9.29 22.33
CA ALA A 179 5.82 9.20 23.20
C ALA A 179 5.45 8.93 24.67
N THR A 180 4.38 9.57 25.16
CA THR A 180 3.87 9.33 26.51
C THR A 180 3.41 7.89 26.69
N PHE A 181 2.65 7.36 25.72
CA PHE A 181 2.18 5.99 25.74
C PHE A 181 3.32 4.95 25.55
N ALA A 182 4.30 5.26 24.70
CA ALA A 182 5.48 4.43 24.56
C ALA A 182 6.25 4.33 25.88
N LYS A 183 6.41 5.45 26.60
CA LYS A 183 7.06 5.49 27.91
C LYS A 183 6.29 4.67 28.95
N SER A 184 4.96 4.69 28.97
CA SER A 184 4.18 3.89 29.93
C SER A 184 4.29 2.38 29.70
N LEU A 185 4.69 1.95 28.50
CA LEU A 185 4.92 0.56 28.13
C LEU A 185 6.41 0.16 28.18
N ASP A 186 7.28 1.02 28.70
CA ASP A 186 8.74 0.86 28.65
C ASP A 186 9.26 0.58 27.22
N LEU A 187 8.62 1.19 26.23
CA LEU A 187 8.99 1.07 24.83
C LEU A 187 9.84 2.28 24.43
N GLN A 188 11.08 2.01 24.00
CA GLN A 188 11.91 3.00 23.34
C GLN A 188 11.53 3.13 21.87
N PHE A 189 10.35 3.71 21.61
CA PHE A 189 9.86 3.99 20.27
C PHE A 189 10.29 5.38 19.82
N LYS A 190 10.98 5.44 18.68
CA LYS A 190 11.23 6.67 17.94
C LYS A 190 10.76 6.44 16.51
N GLY A 191 9.46 6.65 16.28
CA GLY A 191 8.87 6.61 14.95
C GLY A 191 8.69 8.01 14.40
N ARG A 192 8.75 8.15 13.08
CA ARG A 192 8.22 9.33 12.36
C ARG A 192 6.80 8.99 11.91
N ARG A 193 5.91 9.97 11.77
CA ARG A 193 4.58 9.71 11.19
C ARG A 193 4.72 9.31 9.73
N MET A 194 3.88 8.40 9.27
CA MET A 194 3.89 7.90 7.90
C MET A 194 3.22 8.91 6.97
N ALA A 195 3.99 9.50 6.06
CA ALA A 195 3.53 10.43 5.03
C ALA A 195 4.05 9.98 3.65
N SER A 196 3.80 8.72 3.29
CA SER A 196 4.27 8.12 2.04
C SER A 196 3.11 7.65 1.17
N LEU A 197 3.13 8.04 -0.11
CA LEU A 197 2.05 7.71 -1.04
C LEU A 197 2.00 6.22 -1.31
N ASP A 198 3.14 5.56 -1.53
CA ASP A 198 3.16 4.12 -1.82
C ASP A 198 2.58 3.31 -0.65
N LEU A 199 2.97 3.63 0.60
CA LEU A 199 2.42 2.93 1.77
C LEU A 199 0.91 3.18 1.94
N TYR A 200 0.45 4.40 1.62
CA TYR A 200 -0.97 4.72 1.61
C TYR A 200 -1.74 3.95 0.54
N MET A 201 -1.26 3.97 -0.70
CA MET A 201 -1.89 3.28 -1.84
C MET A 201 -1.86 1.75 -1.69
N MET A 202 -0.95 1.23 -0.88
CA MET A 202 -0.94 -0.18 -0.45
C MET A 202 -1.84 -0.47 0.77
N ASN A 203 -2.80 0.42 1.07
CA ASN A 203 -3.77 0.29 2.16
C ASN A 203 -3.10 0.24 3.56
N GLY A 204 -2.00 0.95 3.76
CA GLY A 204 -1.29 0.95 5.05
C GLY A 204 -2.13 1.41 6.25
N LEU A 205 -3.13 2.26 6.01
CA LEU A 205 -3.95 2.86 7.05
C LEU A 205 -5.20 2.05 7.42
N ASP A 206 -5.53 0.99 6.67
CA ASP A 206 -6.76 0.21 6.89
C ASP A 206 -6.74 -0.57 8.21
N HIS A 207 -5.56 -0.88 8.74
CA HIS A 207 -5.39 -1.69 9.96
C HIS A 207 -4.03 -1.45 10.61
N TYR A 208 -3.95 -1.57 11.94
CA TYR A 208 -2.68 -1.56 12.68
C TYR A 208 -2.53 -2.79 13.60
N PRO A 209 -1.32 -3.37 13.74
CA PRO A 209 -0.13 -3.01 12.98
C PRO A 209 -0.23 -3.46 11.52
N THR A 210 0.58 -2.85 10.67
CA THR A 210 0.77 -3.28 9.28
C THR A 210 2.26 -3.39 8.98
N LEU A 211 2.68 -4.49 8.35
CA LEU A 211 4.05 -4.71 7.91
C LEU A 211 4.16 -4.58 6.40
N PHE A 212 5.21 -3.88 5.97
CA PHE A 212 5.67 -3.89 4.58
C PHE A 212 7.08 -4.46 4.52
N PHE A 213 7.41 -5.14 3.43
CA PHE A 213 8.75 -5.68 3.21
C PHE A 213 9.40 -5.03 2.01
N TYR A 214 10.70 -4.79 2.10
CA TYR A 214 11.51 -4.32 0.99
C TYR A 214 12.82 -5.10 0.91
N SER A 215 13.30 -5.31 -0.31
CA SER A 215 14.54 -6.00 -0.62
C SER A 215 14.95 -5.72 -2.06
N ASN A 216 16.24 -5.83 -2.39
CA ASN A 216 16.74 -5.67 -3.77
C ASN A 216 16.23 -4.40 -4.48
N ASN A 217 16.19 -3.27 -3.77
CA ASN A 217 15.70 -1.99 -4.28
C ASN A 217 14.21 -1.99 -4.71
N LYS A 218 13.43 -2.95 -4.22
CA LYS A 218 11.99 -3.07 -4.49
C LYS A 218 11.21 -3.12 -3.18
N LEU A 219 10.04 -2.51 -3.21
CA LEU A 219 9.01 -2.67 -2.18
C LEU A 219 8.12 -3.85 -2.60
N TYR A 220 7.90 -4.80 -1.70
CA TYR A 220 6.99 -5.90 -1.97
C TYR A 220 5.55 -5.36 -2.07
N PRO A 221 4.78 -5.69 -3.12
CA PRO A 221 3.50 -5.04 -3.40
C PRO A 221 2.38 -5.41 -2.42
N HIS A 222 2.64 -6.31 -1.48
CA HIS A 222 1.66 -6.72 -0.48
C HIS A 222 2.12 -6.35 0.94
N LYS A 223 1.11 -6.10 1.78
CA LYS A 223 1.28 -5.85 3.21
C LYS A 223 0.81 -7.05 4.03
N LEU A 224 1.30 -7.15 5.26
CA LEU A 224 0.74 -8.05 6.27
C LEU A 224 0.02 -7.21 7.33
N SER A 225 -1.28 -7.38 7.46
CA SER A 225 -2.11 -6.62 8.41
C SER A 225 -2.42 -7.45 9.64
N GLY A 226 -2.28 -6.85 10.81
CA GLY A 226 -2.57 -7.47 12.10
C GLY A 226 -1.35 -8.12 12.73
N ILE A 227 -1.61 -8.92 13.77
CA ILE A 227 -0.60 -9.52 14.62
C ILE A 227 -0.37 -10.96 14.17
N HIS A 228 0.89 -11.29 13.93
CA HIS A 228 1.30 -12.62 13.49
C HIS A 228 2.38 -13.15 14.40
N ASP A 229 2.40 -14.47 14.61
CA ASP A 229 3.49 -15.11 15.31
C ASP A 229 4.81 -15.06 14.51
N GLU A 230 5.93 -15.25 15.21
CA GLU A 230 7.27 -15.16 14.63
C GLU A 230 7.49 -16.19 13.50
N LYS A 231 6.90 -17.38 13.61
CA LYS A 231 7.04 -18.45 12.61
C LYS A 231 6.37 -18.05 11.31
N ASN A 232 5.16 -17.51 11.40
CA ASN A 232 4.40 -17.02 10.24
C ASN A 232 5.14 -15.86 9.56
N ILE A 233 5.61 -14.88 10.33
CA ILE A 233 6.41 -13.77 9.80
C ILE A 233 7.65 -14.30 9.07
N LYS A 234 8.40 -15.23 9.65
CA LYS A 234 9.60 -15.82 9.02
C LYS A 234 9.28 -16.52 7.70
N ASN A 235 8.21 -17.31 7.67
CA ASN A 235 7.79 -18.02 6.45
C ASN A 235 7.41 -17.03 5.34
N LEU A 236 6.63 -16.00 5.68
CA LEU A 236 6.23 -14.96 4.73
C LEU A 236 7.44 -14.17 4.20
N LEU A 237 8.40 -13.81 5.05
CA LEU A 237 9.60 -13.11 4.61
C LEU A 237 10.47 -13.94 3.66
N ALA A 238 10.58 -15.24 3.90
CA ALA A 238 11.29 -16.14 3.00
C ALA A 238 10.61 -16.19 1.62
N GLN A 239 9.28 -16.28 1.60
CA GLN A 239 8.49 -16.23 0.37
C GLN A 239 8.65 -14.90 -0.37
N TRP A 240 8.42 -13.77 0.31
CA TRP A 240 8.51 -12.44 -0.28
C TRP A 240 9.91 -12.12 -0.81
N LYS A 241 10.95 -12.58 -0.12
CA LYS A 241 12.33 -12.45 -0.60
C LYS A 241 12.58 -13.24 -1.88
N ALA A 242 11.96 -14.41 -2.04
CA ALA A 242 12.06 -15.17 -3.28
C ALA A 242 11.35 -14.46 -4.45
N GLU A 243 10.22 -13.81 -4.18
CA GLU A 243 9.44 -13.07 -5.19
C GLU A 243 10.06 -11.71 -5.58
N LEU A 244 10.93 -11.15 -4.74
CA LEU A 244 11.66 -9.90 -5.03
C LEU A 244 13.02 -10.10 -5.73
N LYS A 245 13.44 -11.34 -6.00
CA LYS A 245 14.63 -11.62 -6.82
C LYS A 245 14.31 -11.36 -8.29
#